data_AF-A0A840EMN1-F1
#
_entry.id   AF-A0A840EMN1-F1
#
_cell.length_a   1.000
_cell.length_b   1.000
_cell.length_c   1.000
_cell.angle_alpha   90.00
_cell.angle_beta   90.00
_cell.angle_gamma   90.00
#
_symmetry.space_group_name_H-M   'P 1'
#
loop_
_entity.id
_entity.type
_entity.pdbx_description
1 polymer ?
#
loop_
_entity_poly.entity_id
_entity_poly.type
_entity_poly.pdbx_seq_one_letter_code
_entity_poly.pdbx_strand_id
1 'polypeptide(L)'
;MKTITPYLLRFAVTITVLTIIFRYFLSYGIENQLKTIIVACSITYGLLMFISGFYFGRKDGEYLPIYDVGFRFHLTTYLIHNGISLLWIGLGFGAIHENIDTSIMIALYWGFFLLIHFIFFLWAKKNSINNLDKEDLFE
;
A
#
# COMPACT_ATOMS: atom_id res chain seq x y z
N MET A 1 -0.09 4.01 -22.72
CA MET A 1 -0.12 2.64 -22.16
C MET A 1 -0.96 2.62 -20.89
N LYS A 2 -1.60 1.50 -20.57
CA LYS A 2 -2.45 1.36 -19.37
C LYS A 2 -1.58 1.27 -18.11
N THR A 3 -1.49 2.35 -17.34
CA THR A 3 -0.86 2.40 -16.00
C THR A 3 -1.72 1.75 -14.90
N ILE A 4 -2.97 1.42 -15.23
CA ILE A 4 -3.89 0.68 -14.37
C ILE A 4 -4.13 -0.67 -15.02
N THR A 5 -3.81 -1.73 -14.30
CA THR A 5 -3.92 -3.11 -14.75
C THR A 5 -4.99 -3.84 -13.93
N PRO A 6 -5.56 -4.94 -14.45
CA PRO A 6 -6.53 -5.73 -13.70
C PRO A 6 -5.98 -6.26 -12.36
N TYR A 7 -4.70 -6.63 -12.30
CA TYR A 7 -4.07 -7.12 -11.07
C TYR A 7 -3.86 -6.00 -10.04
N LEU A 8 -3.47 -4.79 -10.47
CA LEU A 8 -3.40 -3.63 -9.58
C LEU A 8 -4.78 -3.27 -9.01
N LEU A 9 -5.84 -3.34 -9.82
CA LEU A 9 -7.22 -3.10 -9.35
C LEU A 9 -7.68 -4.17 -8.35
N ARG A 10 -7.42 -5.45 -8.64
CA ARG A 10 -7.74 -6.55 -7.70
C ARG A 10 -6.97 -6.40 -6.40
N PHE A 11 -5.68 -6.06 -6.46
CA PHE A 11 -4.87 -5.73 -5.30
C PHE A 11 -5.47 -4.58 -4.50
N ALA A 12 -5.82 -3.46 -5.16
CA ALA A 12 -6.45 -2.31 -4.52
C ALA A 12 -7.73 -2.68 -3.75
N VAL A 13 -8.61 -3.48 -4.37
CA VAL A 13 -9.82 -3.99 -3.70
C VAL A 13 -9.46 -4.87 -2.51
N THR A 14 -8.54 -5.82 -2.68
CA THR A 14 -8.09 -6.69 -1.59
C THR A 14 -7.54 -5.90 -0.41
N ILE A 15 -6.62 -4.97 -0.64
CA ILE A 15 -6.02 -4.20 0.45
C ILE A 15 -6.98 -3.18 1.07
N THR A 16 -7.99 -2.71 0.33
CA THR A 16 -9.08 -1.89 0.89
C THR A 16 -9.83 -2.69 1.96
N VAL A 17 -10.27 -3.90 1.62
CA VAL A 17 -10.98 -4.78 2.57
C VAL A 17 -10.09 -5.12 3.76
N LEU A 18 -8.84 -5.52 3.52
CA LEU A 18 -7.89 -5.84 4.60
C LEU A 18 -7.65 -4.65 5.53
N THR A 19 -7.52 -3.43 4.98
CA THR A 19 -7.26 -2.22 5.76
C THR A 19 -8.46 -1.84 6.62
N ILE A 20 -9.69 -1.96 6.10
CA ILE A 20 -10.91 -1.72 6.89
C ILE A 20 -10.99 -2.71 8.06
N ILE A 21 -10.78 -4.01 7.80
CA ILE A 21 -10.79 -5.05 8.84
C ILE A 21 -9.70 -4.77 9.89
N PHE A 22 -8.49 -4.44 9.45
CA PHE A 22 -7.39 -4.08 10.33
C PHE A 22 -7.73 -2.87 11.20
N ARG A 23 -8.27 -1.79 10.62
CA ARG A 23 -8.66 -0.59 11.36
C ARG A 23 -9.72 -0.88 12.41
N TYR A 24 -10.72 -1.69 12.09
CA TYR A 24 -11.72 -2.13 13.05
C TYR A 24 -11.10 -2.82 14.27
N PHE A 25 -10.27 -3.85 14.05
CA PHE A 25 -9.64 -4.58 15.15
C PHE A 25 -8.60 -3.77 15.91
N LEU A 26 -7.86 -2.90 15.20
CA LEU A 26 -6.89 -2.00 15.82
C LEU A 26 -7.59 -1.02 16.76
N SER A 27 -8.62 -0.30 16.29
CA SER A 27 -9.38 0.64 17.12
C SER A 27 -10.05 -0.09 18.29
N TYR A 28 -10.66 -1.25 18.07
CA TYR A 28 -11.22 -2.08 19.15
C TYR A 28 -10.16 -2.47 20.19
N GLY A 29 -8.98 -2.89 19.75
CA GLY A 29 -7.87 -3.27 20.62
C GLY A 29 -7.33 -2.09 21.43
N ILE A 30 -7.23 -0.91 20.83
CA ILE A 30 -6.77 0.32 21.50
C ILE A 30 -7.81 0.76 22.55
N GLU A 31 -9.09 0.82 22.18
CA GLU A 31 -10.19 1.25 23.06
C GLU A 31 -10.24 0.38 24.34
N ASN A 32 -10.10 -0.93 24.19
CA ASN A 32 -10.19 -1.89 25.30
C ASN A 32 -8.83 -2.21 25.94
N GLN A 33 -7.74 -1.52 25.54
CA GLN A 33 -6.37 -1.77 26.01
C GLN A 33 -5.90 -3.23 25.82
N LEU A 34 -6.45 -3.92 24.82
CA LEU A 34 -6.18 -5.34 24.53
C LEU A 34 -4.94 -5.47 23.65
N LYS A 35 -3.76 -5.43 24.29
CA LYS A 35 -2.44 -5.55 23.61
C LYS A 35 -2.35 -6.77 22.69
N THR A 36 -2.92 -7.90 23.09
CA THR A 36 -2.94 -9.13 22.28
C THR A 36 -3.65 -8.93 20.96
N ILE A 37 -4.78 -8.21 20.94
CA ILE A 37 -5.52 -7.93 19.70
C ILE A 37 -4.71 -6.98 18.82
N ILE A 38 -4.15 -5.92 19.39
CA ILE A 38 -3.32 -4.94 18.67
C ILE A 38 -2.16 -5.64 17.96
N VAL A 39 -1.44 -6.51 18.68
CA VAL A 39 -0.28 -7.24 18.12
C VAL A 39 -0.75 -8.25 17.07
N ALA A 40 -1.77 -9.06 17.39
CA ALA A 40 -2.26 -10.09 16.47
C ALA A 40 -2.78 -9.48 15.16
N CYS A 41 -3.63 -8.45 15.22
CA CYS A 41 -4.17 -7.82 14.02
C CYS A 41 -3.08 -7.13 13.19
N SER A 42 -2.06 -6.54 13.83
CA SER A 42 -0.93 -5.91 13.13
C SER A 42 -0.07 -6.92 12.39
N ILE A 43 0.29 -8.04 13.04
CA ILE A 43 1.08 -9.12 12.41
C ILE A 43 0.28 -9.74 11.26
N THR A 44 -0.98 -10.09 11.49
CA THR A 44 -1.84 -10.68 10.47
C THR A 44 -2.01 -9.74 9.28
N TYR A 45 -2.27 -8.45 9.53
CA TYR A 45 -2.38 -7.45 8.47
C TYR A 45 -1.08 -7.34 7.66
N GLY A 46 0.07 -7.22 8.33
CA GLY A 46 1.37 -7.15 7.67
C GLY A 46 1.66 -8.36 6.78
N LEU A 47 1.40 -9.58 7.27
CA LEU A 47 1.57 -10.82 6.50
C LEU A 47 0.64 -10.88 5.29
N LEU A 48 -0.65 -10.56 5.46
CA LEU A 48 -1.62 -10.58 4.37
C LEU A 48 -1.31 -9.51 3.31
N MET A 49 -0.87 -8.33 3.72
CA MET A 49 -0.42 -7.27 2.82
C MET A 49 0.81 -7.72 2.02
N PHE A 50 1.79 -8.34 2.67
CA PHE A 50 2.99 -8.87 2.00
C PHE A 50 2.64 -9.95 0.98
N ILE A 51 1.85 -10.96 1.38
CA ILE A 51 1.43 -12.05 0.49
C ILE A 51 0.63 -11.50 -0.69
N SER A 52 -0.30 -10.55 -0.45
CA SER A 52 -1.10 -9.94 -1.51
C SER A 52 -0.22 -9.15 -2.48
N GLY A 53 0.68 -8.30 -1.99
CA GLY A 53 1.60 -7.52 -2.81
C GLY A 53 2.51 -8.41 -3.65
N PHE A 54 3.07 -9.46 -3.04
CA PHE A 54 3.90 -10.43 -3.74
C PHE A 54 3.13 -11.17 -4.85
N TYR A 55 1.95 -11.69 -4.54
CA TYR A 55 1.13 -12.43 -5.50
C TYR A 55 0.69 -11.56 -6.69
N PHE A 56 0.06 -10.42 -6.41
CA PHE A 56 -0.47 -9.54 -7.46
C PHE A 56 0.65 -8.82 -8.21
N GLY A 57 1.73 -8.43 -7.54
CA GLY A 57 2.89 -7.81 -8.18
C GLY A 57 3.56 -8.75 -9.19
N ARG A 58 3.78 -10.03 -8.81
CA ARG A 58 4.31 -11.04 -9.73
C ARG A 58 3.39 -11.25 -10.93
N LYS A 59 2.07 -11.36 -10.69
CA LYS A 59 1.09 -11.53 -11.77
C LYS A 59 0.98 -10.30 -12.68
N ASP A 60 1.19 -9.10 -12.15
CA ASP A 60 1.19 -7.87 -12.95
C ASP A 60 2.42 -7.81 -13.87
N GLY A 61 3.59 -8.17 -13.36
CA GLY A 61 4.82 -8.25 -14.16
C GLY A 61 4.75 -9.28 -15.27
N GLU A 62 4.16 -10.46 -15.01
CA GLU A 62 3.88 -11.48 -16.04
C GLU A 62 2.88 -10.98 -17.11
N TYR A 63 1.89 -10.17 -16.72
CA TYR A 63 0.82 -9.70 -17.61
C TYR A 63 1.25 -8.54 -18.51
N LEU A 64 2.00 -7.60 -17.96
CA LEU A 64 2.54 -6.47 -18.69
C LEU A 64 3.90 -6.15 -18.07
N PRO A 65 5.02 -6.49 -18.72
CA PRO A 65 6.38 -6.26 -18.21
C PRO A 65 6.72 -4.76 -18.28
N ILE A 66 5.94 -3.95 -17.56
CA ILE A 66 6.20 -2.53 -17.41
C ILE A 66 7.39 -2.42 -16.48
N TYR A 67 8.35 -1.60 -16.90
CA TYR A 67 9.45 -1.18 -16.06
C TYR A 67 8.94 -0.65 -14.69
N ASP A 68 9.45 -1.22 -13.60
CA ASP A 68 9.12 -0.94 -12.20
C ASP A 68 7.62 -1.04 -11.82
N VAL A 69 7.13 -2.28 -11.83
CA VAL A 69 5.83 -2.67 -11.25
C VAL A 69 5.72 -2.24 -9.79
N GLY A 70 6.82 -2.24 -9.03
CA GLY A 70 6.85 -2.01 -7.59
C GLY A 70 6.28 -0.66 -7.17
N PHE A 71 6.66 0.43 -7.85
CA PHE A 71 6.19 1.77 -7.50
C PHE A 71 4.65 1.88 -7.46
N ARG A 72 3.97 1.31 -8.46
CA ARG A 72 2.50 1.40 -8.58
C ARG A 72 1.79 0.72 -7.40
N PHE A 73 2.32 -0.41 -6.94
CA PHE A 73 1.79 -1.13 -5.79
C PHE A 73 2.05 -0.39 -4.48
N HIS A 74 3.24 0.20 -4.31
CA HIS A 74 3.55 1.02 -3.13
C HIS A 74 2.71 2.28 -3.06
N LEU A 75 2.51 2.98 -4.18
CA LEU A 75 1.63 4.15 -4.26
C LEU A 75 0.18 3.79 -3.92
N THR A 76 -0.32 2.68 -4.49
CA THR A 76 -1.69 2.19 -4.20
C THR A 76 -1.86 1.86 -2.73
N THR A 77 -0.88 1.18 -2.14
CA THR A 77 -0.87 0.84 -0.71
C THR A 77 -0.85 2.09 0.16
N TYR A 78 -0.01 3.06 -0.18
CA TYR A 78 0.09 4.34 0.53
C TYR A 78 -1.25 5.08 0.54
N LEU A 79 -1.88 5.24 -0.63
CA LEU A 79 -3.14 5.98 -0.75
C LEU A 79 -4.27 5.29 0.02
N ILE A 80 -4.40 3.97 -0.12
CA ILE A 80 -5.49 3.22 0.51
C ILE A 80 -5.29 3.14 2.03
N HIS A 81 -4.09 2.79 2.50
CA HIS A 81 -3.85 2.64 3.94
C HIS A 81 -4.03 3.97 4.68
N ASN A 82 -3.39 5.04 4.19
CA ASN A 82 -3.47 6.34 4.85
C ASN A 82 -4.85 6.98 4.65
N GLY A 83 -5.44 6.87 3.46
CA GLY A 83 -6.78 7.38 3.19
C GLY A 83 -7.83 6.75 4.09
N ILE A 84 -7.83 5.41 4.21
CA ILE A 84 -8.75 4.72 5.13
C ILE A 84 -8.45 5.10 6.57
N SER A 85 -7.19 5.14 7.00
CA SER A 85 -6.85 5.47 8.40
C SER A 85 -7.31 6.88 8.79
N LEU A 86 -7.08 7.87 7.93
CA LEU A 86 -7.51 9.26 8.15
C LEU A 86 -9.03 9.38 8.13
N LEU A 87 -9.71 8.73 7.18
CA LEU A 87 -11.18 8.71 7.14
C LEU A 87 -11.76 7.99 8.35
N TRP A 88 -11.16 6.88 8.78
CA TRP A 88 -11.62 6.09 9.92
C TRP A 88 -11.63 6.92 11.20
N ILE A 89 -10.53 7.61 11.49
CA ILE A 89 -10.43 8.47 12.66
C ILE A 89 -11.29 9.73 12.48
N GLY A 90 -11.21 10.39 11.32
CA GLY A 90 -11.92 11.63 11.03
C GLY A 90 -13.44 11.50 11.02
N LEU A 91 -13.99 10.31 10.72
CA LEU A 91 -15.42 10.00 10.80
C LEU A 91 -15.85 9.51 12.19
N GLY A 92 -14.94 9.45 13.17
CA GLY A 92 -15.24 9.04 14.55
C GLY A 92 -15.32 7.52 14.77
N PHE A 93 -14.80 6.70 13.85
CA PHE A 93 -14.69 5.25 14.05
C PHE A 93 -13.41 4.83 14.80
N GLY A 94 -12.48 5.76 15.01
CA GLY A 94 -11.28 5.53 15.83
C GLY A 94 -11.58 5.38 17.31
N ALA A 95 -10.66 4.76 18.05
CA ALA A 95 -10.73 4.72 19.51
C ALA A 95 -10.55 6.12 20.11
N ILE A 96 -11.04 6.34 21.34
CA ILE A 96 -10.92 7.63 22.05
C ILE A 96 -9.47 8.06 22.24
N HIS A 97 -8.56 7.09 22.30
CA HIS A 97 -7.12 7.31 22.47
C HIS A 97 -6.36 7.45 21.15
N GLU A 98 -7.02 7.38 19.99
CA GLU A 98 -6.38 7.58 18.70
C GLU A 98 -6.35 9.08 18.33
N ASN A 99 -5.15 9.61 18.11
CA ASN A 99 -4.95 10.97 17.63
C ASN A 99 -4.77 10.98 16.10
N ILE A 100 -5.59 11.77 15.41
CA ILE A 100 -5.48 11.98 13.96
C ILE A 100 -4.14 12.59 13.53
N ASP A 101 -3.53 13.43 14.37
CA ASP A 101 -2.22 14.03 14.11
C ASP A 101 -1.14 12.96 13.93
N THR A 102 -1.20 11.89 14.73
CA THR A 102 -0.29 10.74 14.60
C THR A 102 -0.44 10.08 13.23
N SER A 103 -1.67 9.88 12.75
CA SER A 103 -1.91 9.31 11.42
C SER A 103 -1.46 10.24 10.30
N ILE A 104 -1.62 11.56 10.45
CA ILE A 104 -1.11 12.54 9.49
C ILE A 104 0.42 12.48 9.44
N MET A 105 1.10 12.45 10.59
CA MET A 105 2.56 12.38 10.66
C MET A 105 3.10 11.08 10.04
N ILE A 106 2.44 9.94 10.28
CA ILE A 106 2.77 8.67 9.62
C ILE A 106 2.62 8.79 8.10
N ALA A 107 1.52 9.38 7.61
CA ALA A 107 1.30 9.58 6.19
C ALA A 107 2.35 10.51 5.55
N LEU A 108 2.83 11.53 6.27
CA LEU A 108 3.88 12.43 5.81
C LEU A 108 5.24 11.73 5.74
N TYR A 109 5.63 11.02 6.79
CA TYR A 109 6.90 10.28 6.81
C TYR A 109 6.94 9.20 5.74
N TRP A 110 5.87 8.42 5.60
CA TRP A 110 5.79 7.43 4.52
C TRP A 110 5.74 8.09 3.14
N GLY A 111 5.02 9.22 3.00
CA GLY A 111 4.95 9.99 1.77
C GLY A 111 6.32 10.48 1.30
N PHE A 112 7.20 10.85 2.23
CA PHE A 112 8.59 11.22 1.93
C PHE A 112 9.37 10.05 1.29
N PHE A 113 9.31 8.85 1.88
CA PHE A 113 9.96 7.67 1.29
C PHE A 113 9.36 7.28 -0.06
N LEU A 114 8.03 7.43 -0.21
CA LEU A 114 7.36 7.19 -1.48
C LEU A 114 7.78 8.19 -2.56
N LEU A 115 8.02 9.45 -2.19
CA LEU A 115 8.55 10.47 -3.10
C LEU A 115 9.96 10.11 -3.58
N ILE A 116 10.82 9.64 -2.67
CA ILE A 116 12.15 9.12 -3.04
C ILE A 116 12.00 7.97 -4.04
N HIS A 117 11.12 7.01 -3.77
CA HIS A 117 10.86 5.90 -4.68
C HIS A 117 10.33 6.36 -6.05
N PHE A 118 9.47 7.38 -6.06
CA PHE A 118 8.98 7.99 -7.29
C PHE A 118 10.10 8.62 -8.13
N ILE A 119 11.09 9.27 -7.51
CA ILE A 119 12.24 9.84 -8.22
C ILE A 119 13.04 8.72 -8.91
N PHE A 120 13.31 7.60 -8.21
CA PHE A 120 13.96 6.43 -8.79
C PHE A 120 13.15 5.85 -9.95
N PHE A 121 11.84 5.69 -9.78
CA PHE A 121 10.92 5.27 -10.84
C PHE A 121 11.05 6.16 -12.09
N LEU A 122 11.09 7.49 -11.94
CA LEU A 122 11.23 8.42 -13.06
C LEU A 122 12.59 8.32 -13.77
N TRP A 123 13.68 8.21 -13.01
CA TRP A 123 15.02 8.03 -13.57
C TRP A 123 15.11 6.75 -14.38
N ALA A 124 14.58 5.68 -13.83
CA ALA A 124 14.66 4.36 -14.42
C ALA A 124 13.75 4.25 -15.66
N LYS A 125 12.55 4.85 -15.60
CA LYS A 125 11.67 5.03 -16.78
C LYS A 125 12.33 5.80 -17.92
N LYS A 126 13.12 6.85 -17.64
CA LYS A 126 13.86 7.61 -18.68
C LYS A 126 14.84 6.71 -19.45
N ASN A 127 15.32 5.63 -18.83
CA ASN A 127 16.26 4.70 -19.43
C ASN A 127 15.59 3.52 -20.16
N SER A 128 14.26 3.40 -20.12
CA SER A 128 13.48 2.37 -20.83
C SER A 128 13.24 2.70 -22.32
N ILE A 129 12.96 1.69 -23.16
CA ILE A 129 12.47 1.90 -24.54
C ILE A 129 10.99 1.55 -24.56
N ASN A 130 10.11 2.49 -24.93
CA ASN A 130 8.66 2.28 -24.89
C ASN A 130 8.10 1.82 -23.52
N ASN A 131 8.76 2.16 -22.40
CA ASN A 131 8.46 1.67 -21.04
C ASN A 131 8.66 0.16 -20.81
N LEU A 132 9.37 -0.49 -21.71
CA LEU A 132 9.89 -1.85 -21.56
C LEU A 132 11.35 -1.77 -21.11
N ASP A 133 11.77 -2.71 -20.27
CA ASP A 133 13.16 -2.79 -19.87
C ASP A 133 14.04 -3.05 -21.10
N LYS A 134 15.17 -2.35 -21.18
CA LYS A 134 16.11 -2.53 -22.28
C LYS A 134 16.78 -3.88 -22.22
N GLU A 135 17.03 -4.38 -21.01
CA GLU A 135 17.65 -5.70 -20.81
C GLU A 135 16.73 -6.81 -21.35
N ASP A 136 15.43 -6.76 -21.00
CA ASP A 136 14.42 -7.70 -21.52
C ASP A 136 14.20 -7.65 -23.04
N LEU A 137 14.61 -6.57 -23.72
CA LEU A 137 14.42 -6.39 -25.16
C LEU A 137 15.58 -6.89 -26.01
N PHE A 138 16.77 -7.04 -25.43
CA PHE A 138 18.00 -7.36 -26.16
C PHE A 138 18.78 -8.58 -25.62
N GLU A 139 18.19 -9.32 -24.66
CA GLU A 139 18.50 -10.72 -24.39
C GLU A 139 17.83 -11.66 -25.40
#